data_AF-A0A3B9V331-F1
#
_entry.id   AF-A0A3B9V331-F1
#
_cell.length_a   1.000
_cell.length_b   1.000
_cell.length_c   1.000
_cell.angle_alpha   90.00
_cell.angle_beta   90.00
_cell.angle_gamma   90.00
#
_symmetry.space_group_name_H-M   'P 1'
#
loop_
_entity.id
_entity.type
_entity.pdbx_description
1 polymer ?
#
loop_
_entity_poly.entity_id
_entity_poly.type
_entity_poly.pdbx_seq_one_letter_code
_entity_poly.pdbx_strand_id
1 'polypeptide(L)'
;MFVVGEYADAEDETGEIVPLLVTLSYHEAASYMETDSPIFNLPIPGEIQLWVGQYVLDNYRPVEKKKRKRQRWQQDAWVRNKRPLGEYR
;
A
#
# COMPACT_ATOMS: atom_id res chain seq x y z
N MET A 1 15.31 9.02 -2.17
CA MET A 1 14.60 8.86 -3.45
C MET A 1 14.95 7.51 -3.99
N PHE A 2 14.00 6.83 -4.60
CA PHE A 2 14.23 5.52 -5.20
C PHE A 2 14.33 5.66 -6.71
N VAL A 3 15.33 5.02 -7.28
CA VAL A 3 15.48 4.86 -8.73
C VAL A 3 15.36 3.37 -9.01
N VAL A 4 14.33 3.01 -9.76
CA VAL A 4 14.13 1.66 -10.27
C VAL A 4 14.81 1.59 -11.64
N GLY A 5 15.68 0.62 -11.80
CA GLY A 5 16.32 0.33 -13.07
C GLY A 5 15.77 -0.93 -13.72
N GLU A 6 16.16 -1.12 -14.97
CA GLU A 6 16.01 -2.36 -15.71
C GLU A 6 17.34 -2.67 -16.43
N TYR A 7 17.61 -3.95 -16.69
CA TYR A 7 18.76 -4.32 -17.51
C TYR A 7 18.48 -3.98 -18.97
N ALA A 8 19.44 -3.34 -19.64
CA ALA A 8 19.33 -2.97 -21.05
C ALA A 8 19.16 -4.20 -21.96
N ASP A 9 19.71 -5.34 -21.53
CA ASP A 9 19.49 -6.65 -22.12
C ASP A 9 18.86 -7.56 -21.06
N ALA A 10 17.69 -8.12 -21.35
CA ALA A 10 16.96 -8.98 -20.41
C ALA A 10 17.63 -10.34 -20.21
N GLU A 11 18.55 -10.75 -21.10
CA GLU A 11 19.31 -11.99 -20.98
C GLU A 11 20.65 -11.81 -20.24
N ASP A 12 21.06 -10.57 -19.98
CA ASP A 12 22.33 -10.25 -19.30
C ASP A 12 22.09 -9.43 -18.02
N GLU A 13 21.90 -10.16 -16.91
CA GLU A 13 21.78 -9.59 -15.55
C GLU A 13 23.09 -8.96 -15.02
N THR A 14 24.18 -9.02 -15.78
CA THR A 14 25.45 -8.31 -15.48
C THR A 14 25.64 -7.05 -16.34
N GLY A 15 24.69 -6.81 -17.24
CA GLY A 15 24.74 -5.76 -18.23
C GLY A 15 24.49 -4.37 -17.66
N GLU A 16 24.39 -3.40 -18.56
CA GLU A 16 24.11 -2.01 -18.21
C GLU A 16 22.70 -1.87 -17.62
N ILE A 17 22.59 -1.19 -16.48
CA ILE A 17 21.30 -0.87 -15.87
C ILE A 17 20.89 0.53 -16.32
N VAL A 18 19.71 0.63 -16.95
CA VAL A 18 19.12 1.89 -17.38
C VAL A 18 18.00 2.31 -16.43
N PRO A 19 17.83 3.62 -16.17
CA PRO A 19 16.78 4.10 -15.27
C PRO A 19 15.40 3.95 -15.93
N LEU A 20 14.52 3.20 -15.29
CA LEU A 20 13.13 3.01 -15.72
C LEU A 20 12.19 4.02 -15.03
N LEU A 21 12.32 4.16 -13.71
CA LEU A 21 11.40 4.97 -12.91
C LEU A 21 12.13 5.66 -11.75
N VAL A 22 11.71 6.88 -11.46
CA VAL A 22 12.12 7.63 -10.29
C VAL A 22 10.92 7.88 -9.39
N THR A 23 10.97 7.44 -8.13
CA THR A 23 9.86 7.61 -7.18
C THR A 23 10.31 8.02 -5.78
N LEU A 24 9.43 8.73 -5.08
CA LEU A 24 9.53 9.03 -3.65
C LEU A 24 8.59 8.15 -2.80
N SER A 25 7.74 7.35 -3.45
CA SER A 25 6.82 6.42 -2.78
C SER A 25 7.55 5.14 -2.40
N TYR A 26 7.55 4.84 -1.10
CA TYR A 26 8.09 3.58 -0.60
C TYR A 26 7.30 2.38 -1.10
N HIS A 27 5.96 2.47 -1.14
CA HIS A 27 5.11 1.37 -1.58
C HIS A 27 5.30 1.03 -3.06
N GLU A 28 5.51 2.05 -3.89
CA GLU A 28 5.79 1.86 -5.31
C GLU A 28 7.15 1.19 -5.50
N ALA A 29 8.21 1.72 -4.85
CA ALA A 29 9.53 1.10 -4.90
C ALA A 29 9.52 -0.35 -4.37
N ALA A 30 8.79 -0.62 -3.29
CA ALA A 30 8.64 -1.96 -2.74
C ALA A 30 7.94 -2.93 -3.70
N SER A 31 7.00 -2.47 -4.53
CA SER A 31 6.36 -3.32 -5.54
C SER A 31 7.35 -3.83 -6.58
N TYR A 32 8.39 -3.07 -6.90
CA TYR A 32 9.43 -3.49 -7.86
C TYR A 32 10.48 -4.42 -7.22
N MET A 33 10.57 -4.47 -5.88
CA MET A 33 11.37 -5.50 -5.21
C MET A 33 10.81 -6.90 -5.41
N GLU A 34 9.50 -7.03 -5.68
CA GLU A 34 8.85 -8.31 -5.94
C GLU A 34 9.20 -8.88 -7.33
N THR A 35 9.68 -8.03 -8.25
CA THR A 35 10.02 -8.38 -9.64
C THR A 35 11.54 -8.45 -9.89
N ASP A 36 12.35 -8.58 -8.84
CA ASP A 36 13.82 -8.60 -8.89
C ASP A 36 14.45 -7.41 -9.66
N SER A 37 13.74 -6.30 -9.78
CA SER A 37 14.24 -5.11 -10.45
C SER A 37 15.29 -4.40 -9.57
N PRO A 38 16.42 -3.93 -10.14
CA PRO A 38 17.43 -3.20 -9.36
C PRO A 38 16.87 -1.88 -8.84
N ILE A 39 17.03 -1.64 -7.54
CA ILE A 39 16.53 -0.44 -6.86
C ILE A 39 17.67 0.26 -6.14
N PHE A 40 17.85 1.54 -6.46
CA PHE A 40 18.86 2.40 -5.86
C PHE A 40 18.22 3.39 -4.90
N ASN A 41 18.75 3.47 -3.69
CA ASN A 41 18.37 4.49 -2.71
C ASN A 41 19.38 5.65 -2.78
N LEU A 42 18.92 6.79 -3.28
CA LEU A 42 19.73 8.00 -3.42
C LEU A 42 19.24 9.10 -2.46
N PRO A 43 20.14 9.98 -1.98
CA PRO A 43 19.72 11.16 -1.25
C PRO A 43 18.74 11.99 -2.09
N ILE A 44 17.70 12.52 -1.46
CA ILE A 44 16.72 13.39 -2.13
C ILE A 44 17.39 14.75 -2.36
N PRO A 45 17.39 15.30 -3.58
CA PRO A 45 17.86 16.66 -3.82
C PRO A 45 17.06 17.67 -2.99
N GLY A 46 17.73 18.70 -2.45
CA GLY A 46 17.10 19.66 -1.52
C GLY A 46 15.85 20.35 -2.10
N GLU A 47 15.88 20.70 -3.39
CA GLU A 47 14.76 21.32 -4.10
C GLU A 47 13.52 20.41 -4.13
N ILE A 48 13.71 19.12 -4.40
CA ILE A 48 12.65 18.12 -4.43
C ILE A 48 12.09 17.87 -3.03
N GLN A 49 12.96 17.84 -2.02
CA GLN A 49 12.54 17.68 -0.63
C GLN A 49 11.64 18.84 -0.19
N LEU A 50 12.01 20.09 -0.52
CA LEU A 50 11.22 21.27 -0.22
C LEU A 50 9.86 21.23 -0.94
N TRP A 51 9.87 20.89 -2.23
CA TRP A 51 8.65 20.81 -3.03
C TRP A 51 7.66 19.76 -2.48
N VAL A 52 8.14 18.55 -2.18
CA VAL A 52 7.29 17.50 -1.58
C VAL A 52 6.80 17.89 -0.19
N GLY A 53 7.66 18.52 0.63
CA GLY A 53 7.27 19.02 1.94
C GLY A 53 6.08 19.98 1.84
N GLN A 54 6.14 20.94 0.92
CA GLN A 54 5.06 21.89 0.67
C GLN A 54 3.79 21.18 0.17
N TYR A 55 3.92 20.28 -0.80
CA TYR A 55 2.78 19.51 -1.32
C TYR A 55 2.06 18.71 -0.22
N VAL A 56 2.82 18.07 0.68
CA VAL A 56 2.25 17.31 1.81
C VAL A 56 1.50 18.23 2.77
N LEU A 57 2.06 19.40 3.11
CA LEU A 57 1.39 20.37 3.98
C LEU A 57 0.06 20.86 3.40
N ASP A 58 0.02 21.07 2.08
CA ASP A 58 -1.16 21.61 1.40
C ASP A 58 -2.27 20.55 1.20
N ASN A 59 -1.88 19.29 0.95
CA ASN A 59 -2.81 18.25 0.48
C ASN A 59 -3.09 17.13 1.48
N TYR A 60 -2.18 16.86 2.42
CA TYR A 60 -2.35 15.73 3.34
C TYR A 60 -3.18 16.12 4.57
N ARG A 61 -4.36 15.51 4.70
CA ARG A 61 -5.19 15.58 5.91
C ARG A 61 -5.19 14.21 6.58
N PRO A 62 -4.48 14.04 7.71
CA PRO A 62 -4.45 12.76 8.41
C PRO A 62 -5.87 12.38 8.85
N VAL A 63 -6.32 11.18 8.48
CA VAL A 63 -7.58 10.62 8.96
C VAL A 63 -7.26 9.57 10.02
N GLU A 64 -7.98 9.60 11.15
CA GLU A 64 -7.87 8.56 12.16
C GLU A 64 -8.16 7.19 11.55
N LYS A 65 -7.17 6.29 11.64
CA LYS A 65 -7.31 4.92 11.13
C LYS A 65 -8.32 4.17 11.98
N LYS A 66 -9.54 4.02 11.48
CA LYS A 66 -10.56 3.17 12.11
C LYS A 66 -10.25 1.71 11.83
N LYS A 67 -9.86 0.97 12.87
CA LYS A 67 -9.72 -0.48 12.80
C LYS A 67 -11.07 -1.10 12.41
N ARG A 68 -11.10 -1.88 11.33
CA ARG A 68 -12.31 -2.61 10.91
C ARG A 68 -12.75 -3.52 12.05
N LYS A 69 -13.92 -3.26 12.64
CA LYS A 69 -14.54 -4.18 13.59
C LYS A 69 -15.22 -5.31 12.79
N ARG A 70 -14.90 -6.56 13.13
CA ARG A 70 -15.54 -7.73 12.50
C ARG A 70 -17.02 -7.75 12.88
N GLN A 71 -17.91 -7.73 11.89
CA GLN A 71 -19.34 -7.92 12.08
C GLN A 71 -19.59 -9.29 12.74
N ARG A 72 -20.41 -9.35 13.78
CA ARG A 72 -20.68 -10.58 14.55
C ARG A 72 -21.81 -11.37 13.89
N TRP A 73 -21.49 -12.02 12.77
CA TRP A 73 -22.39 -12.85 11.94
C TRP A 73 -23.20 -13.93 12.70
N GLN A 74 -22.78 -14.33 13.90
CA GLN A 74 -23.51 -15.29 14.73
C GLN A 74 -24.78 -14.73 15.38
N GLN A 75 -24.94 -13.41 15.52
CA GLN A 75 -26.16 -12.82 16.11
C GLN A 75 -27.33 -12.75 15.11
N ASP A 76 -27.05 -12.62 13.81
CA ASP A 76 -28.08 -12.56 12.78
C ASP A 76 -28.56 -13.96 12.32
N ALA A 77 -27.75 -15.00 12.53
CA ALA A 77 -28.05 -16.37 12.09
C ALA A 77 -28.99 -17.17 13.01
N TRP A 78 -29.22 -16.71 14.25
CA TRP A 78 -29.96 -17.48 15.29
C TRP A 78 -31.41 -17.04 15.53
N VAL A 79 -31.98 -16.16 14.71
CA VAL A 79 -33.44 -15.93 14.73
C VAL A 79 -34.15 -17.07 13.99
N ARG A 80 -33.97 -18.31 14.44
CA ARG A 80 -34.69 -19.48 13.95
C ARG A 80 -35.85 -19.77 14.90
N ASN A 81 -37.04 -19.30 14.51
CA ASN A 81 -38.36 -19.69 15.03
C ASN A 81 -38.65 -19.37 16.50
N LYS A 82 -39.26 -18.20 16.78
CA LYS A 82 -40.17 -18.08 17.93
C LYS A 82 -41.48 -18.81 17.59
N ARG A 83 -41.58 -20.11 17.88
CA ARG A 83 -42.90 -20.73 18.03
C ARG A 83 -43.45 -20.28 19.38
N PRO A 84 -44.66 -19.70 19.46
CA PRO A 84 -45.26 -19.47 20.77
C PRO A 84 -45.48 -20.84 21.43
N LEU A 85 -44.91 -21.06 22.62
CA LEU A 85 -45.30 -22.19 23.45
C LEU A 85 -46.76 -21.96 23.82
N GLY A 86 -47.64 -22.80 23.29
CA GLY A 86 -49.03 -22.86 23.73
C GLY A 86 -49.10 -23.11 25.23
N GLU A 87 -49.97 -22.36 25.89
CA GLU A 87 -50.32 -22.51 27.29
C GLU A 87 -50.73 -23.96 27.56
N TYR A 88 -49.93 -24.69 28.34
CA TYR A 88 -50.40 -25.89 29.00
C TYR A 88 -50.98 -25.46 30.35
N ARG A 89 -52.32 -25.46 30.42
CA ARG A 89 -53.09 -25.50 31.67
C ARG A 89 -53.02 -26.89 32.29
#